data_AF-A0A957UIA5-F1
#
_entry.id   AF-A0A957UIA5-F1
#
_cell.length_a   1.000
_cell.length_b   1.000
_cell.length_c   1.000
_cell.angle_alpha   90.00
_cell.angle_beta   90.00
_cell.angle_gamma   90.00
#
_symmetry.space_group_name_H-M   'P 1'
#
loop_
_entity.id
_entity.type
_entity.pdbx_description
1 polymer ?
#
loop_
_entity_poly.entity_id
_entity_poly.type
_entity_poly.pdbx_seq_one_letter_code
_entity_poly.pdbx_strand_id
1 'polypeptide(L)'
;MVSGSETLVLGAAPVLDASEDANKARGAAETTCALCHLPARYAISAVIDDATHYFCCYGCRHIYELVAPELAQGQSLAAAMGAAGLDLNAPCCRGVLHGDPVEEARKTLARLMFNAFLTMMVMVLSLALYSDFFFTWDASGQGFRSMLQVLAMLFATPAVLLLAIPILEDAVLTFQIYRRLTMSALIAVGTLAAYALSVYATFTGRGHTYFETASMTLLLVTLGRWLDARTQIEGNRAVEELLAQAPTTACRLTADGREEQAPIDAICV
;
A
#
# COMPACT_ATOMS: atom_id res chain seq x y z
N MET A 1 4.87 -28.82 -36.63
CA MET A 1 6.00 -27.87 -36.79
C MET A 1 5.38 -26.58 -37.32
N VAL A 2 4.86 -25.68 -36.48
CA VAL A 2 5.49 -24.71 -35.56
C VAL A 2 5.52 -23.30 -36.19
N SER A 3 5.05 -22.34 -35.38
CA SER A 3 5.21 -20.88 -35.42
C SER A 3 4.18 -20.11 -36.27
N GLY A 4 3.27 -19.29 -35.75
CA GLY A 4 3.10 -18.72 -34.41
C GLY A 4 3.78 -17.37 -34.28
N SER A 5 3.04 -16.28 -34.55
CA SER A 5 3.32 -14.91 -34.08
C SER A 5 2.08 -14.00 -34.25
N GLU A 6 1.08 -14.16 -33.38
CA GLU A 6 0.08 -13.11 -33.16
C GLU A 6 0.56 -12.23 -32.02
N THR A 7 1.02 -11.04 -32.38
CA THR A 7 1.38 -9.96 -31.46
C THR A 7 0.12 -9.44 -30.80
N LEU A 8 -0.05 -9.76 -29.52
CA LEU A 8 -0.99 -9.14 -28.59
C LEU A 8 -0.57 -7.68 -28.40
N VAL A 9 -1.14 -6.77 -29.21
CA VAL A 9 -0.99 -5.33 -29.00
C VAL A 9 -1.86 -4.95 -27.82
N LEU A 10 -1.21 -4.82 -26.66
CA LEU A 10 -1.71 -4.10 -25.49
C LEU A 10 -2.35 -2.78 -25.96
N GLY A 11 -3.65 -2.65 -25.70
CA GLY A 11 -4.38 -1.41 -25.92
C GLY A 11 -3.67 -0.26 -25.21
N ALA A 12 -3.24 0.73 -25.99
CA ALA A 12 -2.65 1.95 -25.52
C ALA A 12 -3.57 2.61 -24.47
N ALA A 13 -3.05 2.79 -23.25
CA ALA A 13 -3.67 3.70 -22.30
C ALA A 13 -3.66 5.12 -22.90
N PRO A 14 -4.79 5.84 -22.91
CA PRO A 14 -4.79 7.21 -23.39
C PRO A 14 -3.91 8.05 -22.46
N VAL A 15 -2.94 8.75 -23.05
CA VAL A 15 -2.17 9.81 -22.37
C VAL A 15 -3.18 10.92 -22.06
N LEU A 16 -3.60 11.02 -20.80
CA LEU A 16 -4.61 11.97 -20.32
C LEU A 16 -3.92 13.25 -19.80
N ASP A 17 -4.47 14.40 -20.21
CA ASP A 17 -3.94 15.74 -19.99
C ASP A 17 -4.10 16.22 -18.53
N ALA A 18 -3.08 16.90 -18.02
CA ALA A 18 -2.95 17.41 -16.65
C ALA A 18 -4.05 18.37 -16.15
N SER A 19 -5.01 18.77 -17.00
CA SER A 19 -6.17 19.60 -16.63
C SER A 19 -7.39 18.78 -16.18
N GLU A 20 -7.50 17.51 -16.55
CA GLU A 20 -8.59 16.61 -16.09
C GLU A 20 -8.36 16.12 -14.66
N ASP A 21 -7.10 15.99 -14.25
CA ASP A 21 -6.70 15.55 -12.90
C ASP A 21 -7.24 16.48 -11.79
N ALA A 22 -7.29 17.79 -12.05
CA ALA A 22 -7.76 18.78 -11.08
C ALA A 22 -9.29 18.76 -10.87
N ASN A 23 -10.06 18.34 -11.88
CA ASN A 23 -11.53 18.25 -11.81
C ASN A 23 -11.97 16.87 -11.28
N LYS A 24 -11.23 15.80 -11.63
CA LYS A 24 -11.42 14.45 -11.09
C LYS A 24 -11.09 14.37 -9.59
N ALA A 25 -10.07 15.10 -9.14
CA ALA A 25 -9.73 15.25 -7.72
C ALA A 25 -10.82 15.96 -6.89
N ARG A 26 -11.65 16.83 -7.50
CA ARG A 26 -12.78 17.48 -6.82
C ARG A 26 -14.02 16.60 -6.72
N GLY A 27 -14.27 15.73 -7.71
CA GLY A 27 -15.35 14.73 -7.65
C GLY A 27 -15.04 13.54 -6.72
N ALA A 28 -13.77 13.17 -6.58
CA ALA A 28 -13.32 12.06 -5.72
C ALA A 28 -13.46 12.33 -4.20
N ALA A 29 -13.70 13.59 -3.80
CA ALA A 29 -13.78 13.97 -2.38
C ALA A 29 -15.10 13.54 -1.70
N GLU A 30 -16.17 13.25 -2.46
CA GLU A 30 -17.49 12.83 -1.94
C GLU A 30 -17.84 11.36 -2.24
N THR A 31 -17.05 10.66 -3.04
CA THR A 31 -17.34 9.26 -3.41
C THR A 31 -16.77 8.28 -2.40
N THR A 32 -17.62 7.42 -1.82
CA THR A 32 -17.19 6.27 -1.02
C THR A 32 -16.86 5.08 -1.90
N CYS A 33 -15.88 4.26 -1.49
CA CYS A 33 -15.54 3.00 -2.15
C CYS A 33 -16.76 2.07 -2.18
N ALA A 34 -17.09 1.50 -3.35
CA ALA A 34 -18.23 0.62 -3.53
C ALA A 34 -18.13 -0.71 -2.76
N LEU A 35 -16.91 -1.14 -2.40
CA LEU A 35 -16.68 -2.37 -1.62
C LEU A 35 -16.57 -2.09 -0.12
N CYS A 36 -15.67 -1.20 0.28
CA CYS A 36 -15.30 -1.01 1.69
C CYS A 36 -15.91 0.25 2.33
N HIS A 37 -16.69 1.03 1.58
CA HIS A 37 -17.34 2.28 2.00
C HIS A 37 -16.42 3.37 2.59
N LEU A 38 -15.09 3.21 2.49
CA LEU A 38 -14.11 4.22 2.85
C LEU A 38 -14.11 5.36 1.83
N PRO A 39 -13.70 6.59 2.22
CA PRO A 39 -13.61 7.71 1.30
C PRO A 39 -12.61 7.39 0.17
N ALA A 40 -13.10 7.33 -1.07
CA ALA A 40 -12.30 7.02 -2.26
C ALA A 40 -11.57 8.27 -2.75
N ARG A 41 -10.67 8.80 -1.91
CA ARG A 41 -9.88 10.02 -2.20
C ARG A 41 -9.05 9.92 -3.49
N TYR A 42 -8.67 8.70 -3.87
CA TYR A 42 -7.97 8.38 -5.11
C TYR A 42 -8.90 7.48 -5.94
N ALA A 43 -9.69 8.10 -6.80
CA ALA A 43 -10.79 7.44 -7.49
C ALA A 43 -10.27 6.52 -8.62
N ILE A 44 -10.10 5.23 -8.32
CA ILE A 44 -10.03 4.20 -9.36
C ILE A 44 -11.48 3.86 -9.72
N SER A 45 -11.88 4.19 -10.94
CA SER A 45 -13.22 3.90 -11.46
C SER A 45 -13.20 2.67 -12.35
N ALA A 46 -14.16 1.77 -12.18
CA ALA A 46 -14.43 0.70 -13.13
C ALA A 46 -15.93 0.68 -13.46
N VAL A 47 -16.26 0.28 -14.69
CA VAL A 47 -17.65 0.06 -15.12
C VAL A 47 -17.94 -1.42 -14.92
N ILE A 48 -18.86 -1.72 -14.00
CA ILE A 48 -19.29 -3.07 -13.65
C ILE A 48 -20.83 -3.01 -13.65
N ASP A 49 -21.49 -3.95 -14.32
CA ASP A 49 -22.95 -4.01 -14.45
C ASP A 49 -23.60 -2.70 -14.95
N ASP A 50 -22.97 -2.07 -15.96
CA ASP A 50 -23.41 -0.80 -16.57
C ASP A 50 -23.42 0.42 -15.61
N ALA A 51 -22.87 0.26 -14.40
CA ALA A 51 -22.70 1.32 -13.40
C ALA A 51 -21.22 1.65 -13.17
N THR A 52 -20.93 2.94 -13.01
CA THR A 52 -19.57 3.40 -12.65
C THR A 52 -19.37 3.30 -11.15
N HIS A 53 -18.53 2.36 -10.72
CA HIS A 53 -18.16 2.19 -9.32
C HIS A 53 -16.79 2.80 -9.04
N TYR A 54 -16.67 3.48 -7.90
CA TYR A 54 -15.41 4.06 -7.42
C TYR A 54 -14.81 3.19 -6.33
N PHE A 55 -13.50 3.01 -6.37
CA PHE A 55 -12.76 2.17 -5.44
C PHE A 55 -11.59 2.93 -4.83
N CYS A 56 -11.26 2.63 -3.57
CA CYS A 56 -10.10 3.22 -2.90
C CYS A 56 -8.76 2.58 -3.30
N CYS A 57 -8.77 1.38 -3.89
CA CYS A 57 -7.59 0.69 -4.42
C CYS A 57 -7.98 -0.36 -5.48
N TYR A 58 -7.00 -0.82 -6.27
CA TYR A 58 -7.19 -1.91 -7.25
C TYR A 58 -7.64 -3.23 -6.58
N GLY A 59 -7.22 -3.49 -5.34
CA GLY A 59 -7.66 -4.66 -4.58
C GLY A 59 -9.17 -4.64 -4.29
N CYS A 60 -9.72 -3.48 -3.90
CA CYS A 60 -11.17 -3.33 -3.73
C CYS A 60 -11.91 -3.52 -5.06
N ARG A 61 -11.36 -3.00 -6.16
CA ARG A 61 -11.94 -3.21 -7.49
C ARG A 61 -11.97 -4.70 -7.82
N HIS A 62 -10.86 -5.41 -7.66
CA HIS A 62 -10.75 -6.82 -8.03
C HIS A 62 -11.66 -7.73 -7.18
N ILE A 63 -11.71 -7.51 -5.86
CA ILE A 63 -12.64 -8.24 -5.00
C ILE A 63 -14.09 -7.91 -5.38
N TYR A 64 -14.40 -6.66 -5.71
CA TYR A 64 -15.74 -6.31 -6.15
C TYR A 64 -16.09 -6.97 -7.49
N GLU A 65 -15.17 -7.06 -8.45
CA GLU A 65 -15.37 -7.80 -9.72
C GLU A 65 -15.66 -9.29 -9.47
N LEU A 66 -15.00 -9.92 -8.50
CA LEU A 66 -15.22 -11.32 -8.14
C LEU A 66 -16.58 -11.55 -7.46
N VAL A 67 -17.05 -10.59 -6.65
CA VAL A 67 -18.26 -10.72 -5.83
C VAL A 67 -19.48 -10.07 -6.51
N ALA A 68 -19.28 -9.27 -7.57
CA ALA A 68 -20.33 -8.63 -8.37
C ALA A 68 -21.48 -9.58 -8.80
N PRO A 69 -21.22 -10.79 -9.35
CA PRO A 69 -22.30 -11.69 -9.76
C PRO A 69 -23.17 -12.16 -8.59
N GLU A 70 -22.59 -12.28 -7.39
CA GLU A 70 -23.34 -12.65 -6.17
C GLU A 70 -24.09 -11.47 -5.55
N LEU A 71 -23.54 -10.24 -5.64
CA LEU A 71 -24.25 -9.02 -5.28
C LEU A 71 -25.47 -8.79 -6.18
N ALA A 72 -25.36 -9.06 -7.48
CA ALA A 72 -26.45 -8.94 -8.44
C ALA A 72 -27.63 -9.89 -8.11
N GLN A 73 -27.38 -10.98 -7.41
CA GLN A 73 -28.40 -11.92 -6.91
C GLN A 73 -29.05 -11.45 -5.58
N GLY A 74 -28.74 -10.24 -5.11
CA GLY A 74 -29.33 -9.64 -3.92
C GLY A 74 -28.74 -10.14 -2.60
N GLN A 75 -27.58 -10.81 -2.64
CA GLN A 75 -26.91 -11.26 -1.43
C GLN A 75 -26.24 -10.09 -0.70
N SER A 76 -26.21 -10.15 0.64
CA SER A 76 -25.42 -9.20 1.42
C SER A 76 -23.93 -9.37 1.11
N LEU A 77 -23.16 -8.27 1.11
CA LEU A 77 -21.71 -8.30 0.84
C LEU A 77 -20.98 -9.37 1.67
N ALA A 78 -21.39 -9.58 2.93
CA ALA A 78 -20.81 -10.61 3.79
C ALA A 78 -21.10 -12.04 3.31
N ALA A 79 -22.32 -12.30 2.84
CA ALA A 79 -22.70 -13.60 2.30
C ALA A 79 -22.00 -13.86 0.95
N ALA A 80 -21.97 -12.84 0.09
CA ALA A 80 -21.34 -12.91 -1.23
C ALA A 80 -19.81 -13.10 -1.13
N MET A 81 -19.15 -12.42 -0.18
CA MET A 81 -17.73 -12.68 0.13
C MET A 81 -17.52 -14.09 0.68
N GLY A 82 -18.39 -14.56 1.60
CA GLY A 82 -18.31 -15.91 2.15
C GLY A 82 -18.53 -17.02 1.12
N ALA A 83 -19.45 -16.82 0.18
CA ALA A 83 -19.70 -17.74 -0.93
C ALA A 83 -18.54 -17.78 -1.93
N ALA A 84 -17.90 -16.63 -2.17
CA ALA A 84 -16.64 -16.53 -2.90
C ALA A 84 -15.39 -16.99 -2.10
N GLY A 85 -15.58 -17.51 -0.87
CA GLY A 85 -14.49 -18.03 -0.03
C GLY A 85 -13.56 -16.97 0.56
N LEU A 86 -13.96 -15.69 0.53
CA LEU A 86 -13.22 -14.55 1.08
C LEU A 86 -13.63 -14.29 2.53
N ASP A 87 -12.64 -14.25 3.42
CA ASP A 87 -12.86 -13.91 4.83
C ASP A 87 -13.06 -12.39 5.01
N LEU A 88 -14.19 -11.99 5.58
CA LEU A 88 -14.51 -10.59 5.95
C LEU A 88 -13.49 -9.98 6.91
N ASN A 89 -12.74 -10.83 7.62
CA ASN A 89 -11.75 -10.40 8.58
C ASN A 89 -10.37 -10.17 7.96
N ALA A 90 -10.21 -10.42 6.64
CA ALA A 90 -9.07 -9.91 5.91
C ALA A 90 -9.19 -8.38 5.93
N PRO A 91 -8.37 -7.64 6.69
CA PRO A 91 -8.33 -6.20 6.53
C PRO A 91 -8.04 -5.98 5.05
N CYS A 92 -8.99 -5.42 4.31
CA CYS A 92 -8.85 -5.09 2.91
C CYS A 92 -7.64 -4.15 2.82
N CYS A 93 -6.48 -4.74 2.57
CA CYS A 93 -5.25 -4.23 3.16
C CYS A 93 -4.74 -3.10 2.26
N ARG A 94 -5.12 -1.89 2.67
CA ARG A 94 -4.21 -0.77 2.85
C ARG A 94 -3.35 -0.47 1.62
N GLY A 95 -4.00 0.19 0.68
CA GLY A 95 -3.49 0.60 -0.62
C GLY A 95 -2.07 1.16 -0.61
N VAL A 96 -1.27 0.66 -1.56
CA VAL A 96 0.02 1.22 -1.97
C VAL A 96 0.07 1.37 -3.50
N LEU A 97 -1.05 1.35 -4.22
CA LEU A 97 -1.06 1.66 -5.65
C LEU A 97 -2.16 2.66 -6.00
N HIS A 98 -1.77 3.93 -6.10
CA HIS A 98 -2.61 5.05 -6.55
C HIS A 98 -2.11 5.63 -7.88
N GLY A 99 -2.29 4.94 -9.02
CA GLY A 99 -1.92 5.50 -10.32
C GLY A 99 -1.50 4.42 -11.31
N ASP A 100 -0.78 4.81 -12.37
CA ASP A 100 -0.06 3.85 -13.22
C ASP A 100 0.87 3.01 -12.34
N PRO A 101 0.72 1.68 -12.31
CA PRO A 101 1.38 0.82 -11.33
C PRO A 101 2.91 0.89 -11.39
N VAL A 102 3.45 1.29 -12.54
CA VAL A 102 4.90 1.42 -12.76
C VAL A 102 5.45 2.72 -12.16
N GLU A 103 4.74 3.84 -12.31
CA GLU A 103 5.23 5.15 -11.85
C GLU A 103 5.07 5.31 -10.32
N GLU A 104 3.98 4.79 -9.76
CA GLU A 104 3.72 4.75 -8.32
C GLU A 104 4.77 3.90 -7.57
N ALA A 105 5.08 2.73 -8.14
CA ALA A 105 6.08 1.82 -7.61
C ALA A 105 7.47 2.46 -7.66
N ARG A 106 7.81 3.14 -8.76
CA ARG A 106 9.09 3.85 -8.90
C ARG A 106 9.21 5.01 -7.92
N LYS A 107 8.16 5.83 -7.75
CA LYS A 107 8.14 6.92 -6.76
C LYS A 107 8.25 6.41 -5.33
N THR A 108 7.60 5.29 -5.01
CA THR A 108 7.68 4.66 -3.68
C THR A 108 9.06 4.07 -3.42
N LEU A 109 9.65 3.40 -4.41
CA LEU A 109 11.03 2.90 -4.34
C LEU A 109 12.03 4.06 -4.21
N ALA A 110 11.89 5.13 -4.98
CA ALA A 110 12.75 6.31 -4.89
C ALA A 110 12.66 6.99 -3.52
N ARG A 111 11.44 7.13 -2.96
CA ARG A 111 11.23 7.62 -1.59
C ARG A 111 11.90 6.72 -0.55
N LEU A 112 11.78 5.41 -0.68
CA LEU A 112 12.43 4.43 0.19
C LEU A 112 13.97 4.52 0.10
N MET A 113 14.53 4.60 -1.10
CA MET A 113 15.97 4.72 -1.31
C MET A 113 16.53 6.03 -0.73
N PHE A 114 15.84 7.14 -0.99
CA PHE A 114 16.22 8.44 -0.44
C PHE A 114 16.15 8.45 1.09
N ASN A 115 15.10 7.85 1.66
CA ASN A 115 14.96 7.75 3.11
C ASN A 115 15.99 6.79 3.74
N ALA A 116 16.29 5.68 3.07
CA ALA A 116 17.33 4.75 3.50
C ALA A 116 18.70 5.44 3.56
N PHE A 117 19.01 6.29 2.56
CA PHE A 117 20.22 7.10 2.56
C PHE A 117 20.28 8.05 3.76
N LEU A 118 19.20 8.78 4.04
CA LEU A 118 19.13 9.66 5.22
C LEU A 118 19.28 8.87 6.54
N THR A 119 18.60 7.73 6.65
CA THR A 119 18.67 6.86 7.83
C THR A 119 20.08 6.31 8.04
N MET A 120 20.79 5.98 6.96
CA MET A 120 22.19 5.56 7.03
C MET A 120 23.09 6.68 7.57
N MET A 121 22.87 7.93 7.13
CA MET A 121 23.61 9.08 7.68
C MET A 121 23.32 9.27 9.17
N VAL A 122 22.06 9.14 9.61
CA VAL A 122 21.68 9.20 11.02
C VAL A 122 22.35 8.09 11.82
N MET A 123 22.39 6.86 11.31
CA MET A 123 23.03 5.71 11.98
C MET A 123 24.53 5.95 12.19
N VAL A 124 25.23 6.46 11.18
CA VAL A 124 26.67 6.79 11.29
C VAL A 124 26.91 7.87 12.35
N LEU A 125 26.05 8.90 12.39
CA LEU A 125 26.14 9.96 13.41
C LEU A 125 25.85 9.42 14.81
N SER A 126 24.80 8.62 14.97
CA SER A 126 24.45 8.03 16.27
C SER A 126 25.51 7.07 16.78
N LEU A 127 26.15 6.28 15.91
CA LEU A 127 27.29 5.45 16.29
C LEU A 127 28.43 6.30 16.88
N ALA A 128 28.71 7.46 16.27
CA ALA A 128 29.70 8.39 16.80
C ALA A 128 29.29 8.98 18.16
N LEU A 129 27.99 9.24 18.40
CA LEU A 129 27.48 9.71 19.70
C LEU A 129 27.55 8.64 20.80
N TYR A 130 27.29 7.38 20.46
CA TYR A 130 27.29 6.25 21.42
C TYR A 130 28.70 5.74 21.73
N SER A 131 29.68 6.01 20.86
CA SER A 131 31.03 5.56 21.07
C SER A 131 31.80 6.44 22.05
N ASP A 132 31.72 6.11 23.34
CA ASP A 132 32.69 6.58 24.34
C ASP A 132 34.11 6.03 24.09
N PHE A 133 34.21 5.03 23.19
CA PHE A 133 35.46 4.39 22.78
C PHE A 133 36.32 5.25 21.84
N PHE A 134 35.69 6.03 20.94
CA PHE A 134 36.41 6.89 19.98
C PHE A 134 36.48 8.34 20.44
N PHE A 135 35.50 8.81 21.21
CA PHE A 135 35.41 10.19 21.66
C PHE A 135 35.09 10.25 23.16
N THR A 136 35.99 10.82 23.95
CA THR A 136 35.72 11.11 25.37
C THR A 136 34.97 12.44 25.47
N TRP A 137 33.73 12.42 25.93
CA TRP A 137 32.88 13.61 26.09
C TRP A 137 33.21 14.43 27.36
N ASP A 138 34.48 14.81 27.52
CA ASP A 138 34.94 15.67 28.60
C ASP A 138 34.45 17.13 28.41
N ALA A 139 34.87 18.05 29.28
CA ALA A 139 34.48 19.46 29.23
C ALA A 139 34.80 20.16 27.89
N SER A 140 35.78 19.66 27.11
CA SER A 140 36.12 20.17 25.77
C SER A 140 35.30 19.51 24.67
N GLY A 141 34.86 18.25 24.86
CA GLY A 141 34.07 17.47 23.89
C GLY A 141 32.57 17.76 23.87
N GLN A 142 32.02 18.48 24.86
CA GLN A 142 30.58 18.77 24.93
C GLN A 142 30.06 19.60 23.74
N GLY A 143 30.86 20.53 23.21
CA GLY A 143 30.49 21.31 22.02
C GLY A 143 30.44 20.46 20.74
N PHE A 144 31.33 19.49 20.61
CA PHE A 144 31.30 18.55 19.49
C PHE A 144 30.10 17.60 19.60
N ARG A 145 29.77 17.13 20.81
CA ARG A 145 28.59 16.31 21.08
C ARG A 145 27.29 17.00 20.67
N SER A 146 27.11 18.25 21.08
CA SER A 146 25.91 19.02 20.74
C SER A 146 25.84 19.30 19.24
N MET A 147 26.97 19.57 18.58
CA MET A 147 27.03 19.72 17.12
C MET A 147 26.56 18.45 16.41
N LEU A 148 27.03 17.27 16.84
CA LEU A 148 26.62 16.00 16.26
C LEU A 148 25.15 15.69 16.54
N GLN A 149 24.62 16.02 17.72
CA GLN A 149 23.18 15.85 18.04
C GLN A 149 22.30 16.72 17.14
N VAL A 150 22.69 17.98 16.92
CA VAL A 150 21.97 18.89 16.02
C VAL A 150 22.07 18.41 14.57
N LEU A 151 23.23 17.89 14.15
CA LEU A 151 23.40 17.33 12.81
C LEU A 151 22.55 16.05 12.63
N ALA A 152 22.51 15.18 13.64
CA ALA A 152 21.66 13.99 13.64
C ALA A 152 20.18 14.39 13.57
N MET A 153 19.76 15.40 14.32
CA MET A 153 18.41 15.96 14.24
C MET A 153 18.11 16.47 12.82
N LEU A 154 19.02 17.23 12.21
CA LEU A 154 18.86 17.79 10.86
C LEU A 154 18.60 16.72 9.79
N PHE A 155 19.28 15.57 9.86
CA PHE A 155 19.05 14.45 8.94
C PHE A 155 17.86 13.57 9.35
N ALA A 156 17.59 13.43 10.65
CA ALA A 156 16.49 12.62 11.16
C ALA A 156 15.13 13.26 10.92
N THR A 157 14.99 14.58 11.00
CA THR A 157 13.73 15.28 10.75
C THR A 157 13.13 14.95 9.38
N PRO A 158 13.84 15.12 8.23
CA PRO A 158 13.28 14.75 6.93
C PRO A 158 13.08 13.24 6.80
N ALA A 159 13.95 12.40 7.40
CA ALA A 159 13.79 10.95 7.36
C ALA A 159 12.50 10.49 8.06
N VAL A 160 12.25 10.99 9.28
CA VAL A 160 11.05 10.68 10.05
C VAL A 160 9.83 11.28 9.38
N LEU A 161 9.86 12.54 8.95
CA LEU A 161 8.68 13.22 8.40
C LEU A 161 8.18 12.56 7.11
N LEU A 162 9.09 12.17 6.20
CA LEU A 162 8.72 11.54 4.93
C LEU A 162 8.01 10.18 5.11
N LEU A 163 8.38 9.39 6.13
CA LEU A 163 7.78 8.07 6.37
C LEU A 163 6.67 8.09 7.43
N ALA A 164 6.72 8.99 8.39
CA ALA A 164 5.75 9.07 9.47
C ALA A 164 4.41 9.63 9.00
N ILE A 165 4.39 10.60 8.06
CA ILE A 165 3.15 11.18 7.53
C ILE A 165 2.16 10.10 7.03
N PRO A 166 2.52 9.22 6.08
CA PRO A 166 1.56 8.23 5.57
C PRO A 166 1.10 7.23 6.66
N ILE A 167 2.00 6.87 7.59
CA ILE A 167 1.67 5.95 8.69
C ILE A 167 0.71 6.61 9.69
N LEU A 168 0.89 7.91 9.95
CA LEU A 168 0.07 8.69 10.86
C LEU A 168 -1.30 8.99 10.26
N GLU A 169 -1.36 9.35 8.98
CA GLU A 169 -2.63 9.52 8.25
C GLU A 169 -3.48 8.25 8.33
N ASP A 170 -2.87 7.09 8.02
CA ASP A 170 -3.55 5.80 8.13
C ASP A 170 -4.05 5.53 9.57
N ALA A 171 -3.24 5.84 10.58
CA ALA A 171 -3.58 5.61 11.98
C ALA A 171 -4.77 6.48 12.42
N VAL A 172 -4.75 7.76 12.05
CA VAL A 172 -5.80 8.73 12.40
C VAL A 172 -7.11 8.39 11.70
N LEU A 173 -7.06 8.10 10.40
CA LEU A 173 -8.25 7.71 9.63
C LEU A 173 -8.90 6.45 10.20
N THR A 174 -8.10 5.42 10.48
CA THR A 174 -8.63 4.16 11.01
C THR A 174 -9.25 4.35 12.40
N PHE A 175 -8.63 5.17 13.24
CA PHE A 175 -9.15 5.47 14.56
C PHE A 175 -10.47 6.28 14.49
N GLN A 176 -10.56 7.26 13.60
CA GLN A 176 -11.76 8.08 13.43
C GLN A 176 -12.95 7.27 12.92
N ILE A 177 -12.73 6.38 11.94
CA ILE A 177 -13.80 5.63 11.28
C ILE A 177 -14.20 4.39 12.10
N TYR A 178 -13.23 3.56 12.48
CA TYR A 178 -13.50 2.26 13.08
C TYR A 178 -13.38 2.24 14.60
N ARG A 179 -12.87 3.33 15.22
CA ARG A 179 -12.56 3.38 16.66
C ARG A 179 -11.68 2.22 17.13
N ARG A 180 -10.81 1.71 16.26
CA ARG A 180 -9.87 0.62 16.53
C ARG A 180 -8.43 1.09 16.42
N LEU A 181 -7.56 0.54 17.27
CA LEU A 181 -6.12 0.72 17.16
C LEU A 181 -5.56 -0.32 16.19
N THR A 182 -4.83 0.14 15.18
CA THR A 182 -4.12 -0.72 14.24
C THR A 182 -2.62 -0.75 14.53
N MET A 183 -1.93 -1.70 13.90
CA MET A 183 -0.46 -1.84 13.95
C MET A 183 0.25 -0.49 13.71
N SER A 184 -0.28 0.36 12.85
CA SER A 184 0.34 1.65 12.55
C SER A 184 0.07 2.75 13.56
N ALA A 185 -1.01 2.67 14.33
CA ALA A 185 -1.18 3.57 15.46
C ALA A 185 -0.07 3.34 16.50
N LEU A 186 0.26 2.07 16.79
CA LEU A 186 1.33 1.74 17.72
C LEU A 186 2.69 2.24 17.21
N ILE A 187 2.99 2.02 15.93
CA ILE A 187 4.26 2.44 15.32
C ILE A 187 4.36 3.96 15.27
N ALA A 188 3.30 4.66 14.87
CA ALA A 188 3.27 6.12 14.83
C ALA A 188 3.53 6.72 16.22
N VAL A 189 2.84 6.23 17.25
CA VAL A 189 3.01 6.72 18.63
C VAL A 189 4.43 6.44 19.14
N GLY A 190 4.96 5.23 18.93
CA GLY A 190 6.31 4.87 19.39
C GLY A 190 7.40 5.69 18.72
N THR A 191 7.32 5.87 17.41
CA THR A 191 8.31 6.64 16.63
C THR A 191 8.24 8.13 16.93
N LEU A 192 7.03 8.70 17.10
CA LEU A 192 6.84 10.08 17.54
C LEU A 192 7.36 10.31 18.95
N ALA A 193 7.13 9.38 19.88
CA ALA A 193 7.65 9.47 21.24
C ALA A 193 9.20 9.43 21.26
N ALA A 194 9.81 8.52 20.51
CA ALA A 194 11.26 8.43 20.37
C ALA A 194 11.84 9.71 19.76
N TYR A 195 11.22 10.25 18.72
CA TYR A 195 11.65 11.50 18.10
C TYR A 195 11.50 12.70 19.05
N ALA A 196 10.36 12.85 19.72
CA ALA A 196 10.11 13.94 20.67
C ALA A 196 11.10 13.91 21.83
N LEU A 197 11.39 12.74 22.39
CA LEU A 197 12.40 12.57 23.44
C LEU A 197 13.80 12.96 22.95
N SER A 198 14.14 12.60 21.71
CA SER A 198 15.44 12.93 21.11
C SER A 198 15.60 14.42 20.88
N VAL A 199 14.54 15.09 20.42
CA VAL A 199 14.50 16.55 20.29
C VAL A 199 14.67 17.22 21.65
N TYR A 200 13.96 16.75 22.67
CA TYR A 200 14.10 17.24 24.05
C TYR A 200 15.53 17.07 24.57
N ALA A 201 16.16 15.90 24.36
CA ALA A 201 17.53 15.64 24.76
C ALA A 201 18.54 16.55 24.03
N THR A 202 18.28 16.85 22.76
CA THR A 202 19.14 17.74 21.94
C THR A 202 19.08 19.18 22.44
N PHE A 203 17.90 19.70 22.78
CA PHE A 203 17.77 21.07 23.29
C PHE A 203 18.25 21.25 24.73
N THR A 204 18.03 20.23 25.59
CA THR A 204 18.47 20.30 27.00
C THR A 204 19.95 19.93 27.18
N GLY A 205 20.58 19.34 26.15
CA GLY A 205 21.93 18.79 26.22
C GLY A 205 22.06 17.63 27.21
N ARG A 206 20.93 17.06 27.67
CA ARG A 206 20.87 16.04 28.71
C ARG A 206 20.13 14.81 28.19
N GLY A 207 20.74 13.64 28.37
CA GLY A 207 20.17 12.35 27.98
C GLY A 207 20.72 11.81 26.66
N HIS A 208 20.13 10.68 26.24
CA HIS A 208 20.49 9.97 25.01
C HIS A 208 19.47 10.31 23.90
N THR A 209 19.97 10.39 22.68
CA THR A 209 19.15 10.63 21.47
C THR A 209 18.85 9.31 20.78
N TYR A 210 17.60 9.12 20.38
CA TYR A 210 17.06 7.91 19.74
C TYR A 210 16.59 8.19 18.30
N PHE A 211 17.21 9.16 17.63
CA PHE A 211 16.88 9.53 16.25
C PHE A 211 17.02 8.32 15.31
N GLU A 212 18.07 7.53 15.48
CA GLU A 212 18.29 6.30 14.71
C GLU A 212 17.17 5.27 14.91
N THR A 213 16.67 5.13 16.15
CA THR A 213 15.64 4.16 16.48
C THR A 213 14.33 4.55 15.80
N ALA A 214 13.98 5.84 15.83
CA ALA A 214 12.79 6.35 15.17
C ALA A 214 12.87 6.17 13.64
N SER A 215 13.97 6.60 13.01
CA SER A 215 14.13 6.51 11.55
C SER A 215 14.24 5.06 11.05
N MET A 216 15.01 4.21 11.73
CA MET A 216 15.19 2.81 11.35
C MET A 216 13.89 2.01 11.51
N THR A 217 13.13 2.24 12.58
CA THR A 217 11.83 1.58 12.77
C THR A 217 10.88 1.93 11.62
N LEU A 218 10.77 3.22 11.25
CA LEU A 218 9.93 3.64 10.13
C LEU A 218 10.40 3.05 8.80
N LEU A 219 11.72 3.02 8.56
CA LEU A 219 12.30 2.46 7.35
C LEU A 219 11.99 0.97 7.21
N LEU A 220 12.24 0.18 8.25
CA LEU A 220 12.00 -1.26 8.25
C LEU A 220 10.52 -1.62 8.08
N VAL A 221 9.64 -0.90 8.78
CA VAL A 221 8.18 -1.11 8.65
C VAL A 221 7.72 -0.80 7.23
N THR A 222 8.17 0.31 6.66
CA THR A 222 7.77 0.71 5.31
C THR A 222 8.34 -0.26 4.27
N LEU A 223 9.58 -0.70 4.44
CA LEU A 223 10.20 -1.73 3.60
C LEU A 223 9.43 -3.06 3.70
N GLY A 224 9.03 -3.47 4.89
CA GLY A 224 8.23 -4.67 5.11
C GLY A 224 6.88 -4.60 4.39
N ARG A 225 6.17 -3.46 4.49
CA ARG A 225 4.93 -3.22 3.75
C ARG A 225 5.12 -3.26 2.24
N TRP A 226 6.26 -2.77 1.74
CA TRP A 226 6.60 -2.85 0.32
C TRP A 226 6.87 -4.30 -0.12
N LEU A 227 7.58 -5.09 0.68
CA LEU A 227 7.82 -6.51 0.42
C LEU A 227 6.52 -7.31 0.42
N ASP A 228 5.65 -7.07 1.39
CA ASP A 228 4.34 -7.73 1.52
C ASP A 228 3.41 -7.37 0.35
N ALA A 229 3.40 -6.10 -0.08
CA ALA A 229 2.65 -5.70 -1.26
C ALA A 229 3.16 -6.42 -2.53
N ARG A 230 4.48 -6.56 -2.68
CA ARG A 230 5.07 -7.23 -3.82
C ARG A 230 4.73 -8.73 -3.86
N THR A 231 4.79 -9.41 -2.72
CA THR A 231 4.46 -10.85 -2.65
C THR A 231 2.99 -11.10 -2.95
N GLN A 232 2.09 -10.23 -2.50
CA GLN A 232 0.66 -10.35 -2.83
C GLN A 232 0.38 -10.15 -4.32
N ILE A 233 1.06 -9.21 -4.99
CA ILE A 233 0.91 -9.00 -6.44
C ILE A 233 1.36 -10.24 -7.22
N GLU A 234 2.52 -10.79 -6.88
CA GLU A 234 3.05 -11.99 -7.53
C GLU A 234 2.12 -13.20 -7.31
N GLY A 235 1.55 -13.34 -6.10
CA GLY A 235 0.56 -14.38 -5.78
C GLY A 235 -0.74 -14.25 -6.58
N ASN A 236 -1.32 -13.04 -6.63
CA ASN A 236 -2.57 -12.80 -7.36
C ASN A 236 -2.41 -13.06 -8.86
N ARG A 237 -1.29 -12.65 -9.45
CA ARG A 237 -1.01 -12.92 -10.87
C ARG A 237 -0.99 -14.41 -11.20
N ALA A 238 -0.41 -15.24 -10.33
CA ALA A 238 -0.41 -16.69 -10.53
C ALA A 238 -1.82 -17.27 -10.49
N VAL A 239 -2.69 -16.74 -9.61
CA VAL A 239 -4.11 -17.14 -9.54
C VAL A 239 -4.85 -16.68 -10.80
N GLU A 240 -4.62 -15.45 -11.27
CA GLU A 240 -5.20 -14.94 -12.52
C GLU A 240 -4.80 -15.79 -13.74
N GLU A 241 -3.54 -16.21 -13.82
CA GLU A 241 -3.05 -17.09 -14.90
C GLU A 241 -3.72 -18.48 -14.86
N LEU A 242 -4.02 -19.01 -13.67
CA LEU A 242 -4.77 -20.26 -13.52
C LEU A 242 -6.25 -20.09 -13.91
N LEU A 243 -6.89 -19.00 -13.49
CA LEU A 243 -8.27 -18.68 -13.86
C LEU A 243 -8.42 -18.43 -15.36
N ALA A 244 -7.43 -17.78 -15.99
CA ALA A 244 -7.41 -17.54 -17.44
C ALA A 244 -7.30 -18.83 -18.26
N GLN A 245 -6.78 -19.92 -17.68
CA GLN A 245 -6.73 -21.24 -18.30
C GLN A 245 -7.99 -22.06 -18.06
N ALA A 246 -8.87 -21.65 -17.14
CA ALA A 246 -10.15 -22.32 -16.97
C ALA A 246 -10.97 -22.15 -18.27
N PRO A 247 -11.42 -23.25 -18.89
CA PRO A 247 -12.26 -23.15 -20.07
C PRO A 247 -13.55 -22.40 -19.69
N THR A 248 -14.11 -21.62 -20.62
CA THR A 248 -15.39 -20.91 -20.44
C THR A 248 -16.54 -21.61 -21.19
N THR A 249 -16.21 -22.48 -22.13
CA THR A 249 -17.14 -23.23 -22.96
C THR A 249 -16.80 -24.71 -22.96
N ALA A 250 -17.81 -25.56 -23.00
CA ALA A 250 -17.66 -26.99 -23.16
C ALA A 250 -18.55 -27.52 -24.30
N CYS A 251 -18.10 -28.58 -24.96
CA CYS A 251 -18.86 -29.22 -26.04
C CYS A 251 -19.82 -30.26 -25.44
N ARG A 252 -21.13 -30.05 -25.59
CA ARG A 252 -22.17 -30.95 -25.11
C ARG A 252 -22.67 -31.82 -26.26
N LEU A 253 -22.79 -33.13 -26.02
CA LEU A 253 -23.54 -34.03 -26.91
C LEU A 253 -25.03 -33.98 -26.56
N THR A 254 -25.87 -33.62 -27.53
CA THR A 254 -27.34 -33.69 -27.38
C THR A 254 -27.85 -35.12 -27.61
N ALA A 255 -29.06 -35.42 -27.13
CA ALA A 255 -29.69 -36.74 -27.25
C ALA A 255 -29.84 -37.21 -28.72
N ASP A 256 -29.90 -36.27 -29.66
CA ASP A 256 -29.97 -36.52 -31.10
C ASP A 256 -28.59 -36.80 -31.75
N GLY A 257 -27.52 -36.87 -30.97
CA GLY A 257 -26.15 -37.13 -31.44
C GLY A 257 -25.45 -35.92 -32.07
N ARG A 258 -25.98 -34.70 -31.88
CA ARG A 258 -25.34 -33.46 -32.36
C ARG A 258 -24.46 -32.84 -31.27
N GLU A 259 -23.31 -32.33 -31.67
CA GLU A 259 -22.41 -31.55 -30.82
C GLU A 259 -22.84 -30.08 -30.80
N GLU A 260 -22.95 -29.49 -29.62
CA GLU A 260 -23.29 -28.09 -29.41
C GLU A 260 -22.35 -27.49 -28.36
N GLN A 261 -21.78 -26.31 -28.63
CA GLN A 261 -21.02 -25.57 -27.62
C GLN A 261 -21.97 -24.90 -26.63
N ALA A 262 -21.82 -25.24 -25.35
CA ALA A 262 -22.58 -24.63 -24.26
C ALA A 262 -21.62 -23.98 -23.25
N PRO A 263 -22.03 -22.87 -22.60
CA PRO A 263 -21.30 -22.34 -21.46
C PRO A 263 -21.28 -23.36 -20.32
N ILE A 264 -20.18 -23.41 -19.57
CA ILE A 264 -19.98 -24.43 -18.52
C ILE A 264 -21.03 -24.33 -17.41
N ASP A 265 -21.51 -23.12 -17.10
CA ASP A 265 -22.58 -22.88 -16.12
C ASP A 265 -23.92 -23.55 -16.50
N ALA A 266 -24.11 -23.88 -17.78
CA ALA A 266 -25.31 -24.55 -18.28
C ALA A 266 -25.18 -26.09 -18.29
N ILE A 267 -24.06 -26.64 -17.82
CA ILE A 267 -23.82 -28.10 -17.79
C ILE A 267 -24.06 -28.62 -16.37
N CYS A 268 -25.05 -29.50 -16.24
CA CYS A 268 -25.37 -30.22 -15.02
C CYS A 268 -24.83 -31.66 -15.04
N VAL A 269 -24.41 -32.16 -13.88
CA VAL A 269 -23.92 -33.54 -13.66
C VAL A 269 -25.08 -34.51 -13.47
#